data_AF-A0A534FU66-F1
#
_entry.id   AF-A0A534FU66-F1
#
_cell.length_a   1.000
_cell.length_b   1.000
_cell.length_c   1.000
_cell.angle_alpha   90.00
_cell.angle_beta   90.00
_cell.angle_gamma   90.00
#
_symmetry.space_group_name_H-M   'P 1'
#
loop_
_entity.id
_entity.type
_entity.pdbx_description
1 polymer ?
#
loop_
_entity_poly.entity_id
_entity_poly.type
_entity_poly.pdbx_seq_one_letter_code
_entity_poly.pdbx_strand_id
1 'polypeptide(L)'
;MVGPAASIASRVGRGRRRYGARACGLVLTLTTVAAQAAGTPLDSYLDALKTLRATFQQTVSDAHGNEIDRATGTLIVSRPGKFSW
;
A
#
# COMPACT_ATOMS: atom_id res chain seq x y z
N MET A 1 18.48 42.17 -8.29
CA MET A 1 17.75 43.45 -8.44
C MET A 1 16.78 43.30 -9.59
N VAL A 2 15.48 43.41 -9.31
CA VAL A 2 14.39 43.29 -10.28
C VAL A 2 14.13 44.66 -10.90
N GLY A 3 14.02 44.73 -12.22
CA GLY A 3 13.60 45.92 -12.97
C GLY A 3 12.83 45.52 -14.25
N PRO A 4 11.91 46.35 -14.75
CA PRO A 4 10.63 45.87 -15.28
C PRO A 4 10.37 46.16 -16.78
N ALA A 5 9.23 45.64 -17.24
CA ALA A 5 8.27 46.24 -18.19
C ALA A 5 8.37 46.01 -19.71
N ALA A 6 7.17 45.70 -20.24
CA ALA A 6 6.64 45.84 -21.60
C ALA A 6 7.15 44.83 -22.65
N SER A 7 6.35 44.32 -23.59
CA SER A 7 5.17 44.89 -24.24
C SER A 7 4.39 43.81 -25.02
N ILE A 8 3.07 43.78 -24.84
CA ILE A 8 2.01 43.74 -25.86
C ILE A 8 2.16 42.76 -27.06
N ALA A 9 1.22 41.83 -27.23
CA ALA A 9 0.25 41.87 -28.35
C ALA A 9 -0.60 40.59 -28.43
N SER A 10 -1.90 40.80 -28.23
CA SER A 10 -2.98 39.86 -28.44
C SER A 10 -3.12 39.42 -29.90
N ARG A 11 -3.36 38.12 -30.14
CA ARG A 11 -4.24 37.69 -31.24
C ARG A 11 -5.02 36.45 -30.82
N VAL A 12 -6.19 36.71 -30.24
CA VAL A 12 -7.25 35.72 -30.03
C VAL A 12 -7.77 35.29 -31.40
N GLY A 13 -7.29 34.14 -31.88
CA GLY A 13 -7.85 33.44 -33.04
C GLY A 13 -9.13 32.72 -32.64
N ARG A 14 -10.26 33.43 -32.66
CA ARG A 14 -11.59 32.92 -32.31
C ARG A 14 -12.16 32.07 -33.46
N GLY A 15 -11.74 30.81 -33.55
CA GLY A 15 -12.33 29.81 -34.45
C GLY A 15 -13.57 29.16 -33.84
N ARG A 16 -14.73 29.83 -33.93
CA ARG A 16 -16.04 29.25 -33.55
C ARG A 16 -16.37 28.07 -34.46
N ARG A 17 -16.23 26.83 -33.99
CA ARG A 17 -16.91 25.68 -34.60
C ARG A 17 -18.02 25.20 -33.69
N ARG A 18 -19.18 25.12 -34.31
CA ARG A 18 -20.51 25.15 -33.74
C ARG A 18 -20.83 23.83 -33.04
N TYR A 19 -21.54 23.95 -31.93
CA TYR A 19 -22.18 22.88 -31.18
C TYR A 19 -22.91 21.91 -32.11
N GLY A 20 -22.60 20.63 -31.96
CA GLY A 20 -23.17 19.55 -32.75
C GLY A 20 -23.18 18.26 -31.96
N ALA A 21 -24.20 18.16 -31.10
CA ALA A 21 -24.93 16.94 -30.78
C ALA A 21 -24.24 15.79 -30.01
N ARG A 22 -25.04 15.28 -29.06
CA ARG A 22 -25.22 13.89 -28.62
C ARG A 22 -24.70 13.54 -27.21
N ALA A 23 -25.70 13.11 -26.44
CA ALA A 23 -25.72 12.58 -25.09
C ALA A 23 -24.97 11.24 -24.93
N CYS A 24 -25.05 10.69 -23.70
CA CYS A 24 -24.35 9.54 -23.10
C CYS A 24 -22.97 9.95 -22.54
N GLY A 25 -22.78 10.17 -21.24
CA GLY A 25 -23.32 9.40 -20.11
C GLY A 25 -22.43 8.19 -19.87
N LEU A 26 -21.34 8.37 -19.14
CA LEU A 26 -20.64 7.27 -18.47
C LEU A 26 -19.86 7.84 -17.27
N VAL A 27 -20.56 7.96 -16.13
CA VAL A 27 -19.89 8.11 -14.84
C VAL A 27 -19.23 6.77 -14.54
N LEU A 28 -17.91 6.71 -14.67
CA LEU A 28 -17.11 5.54 -14.39
C LEU A 28 -16.94 5.41 -12.86
N THR A 29 -17.96 4.92 -12.15
CA THR A 29 -17.79 4.47 -10.77
C THR A 29 -16.98 3.18 -10.78
N LEU A 30 -15.65 3.30 -10.61
CA LEU A 30 -14.80 2.15 -10.34
C LEU A 30 -15.27 1.49 -9.04
N THR A 31 -15.91 0.33 -9.17
CA THR A 31 -16.16 -0.56 -8.04
C THR A 31 -14.83 -1.11 -7.54
N THR A 32 -14.33 -0.57 -6.44
CA THR A 32 -13.26 -1.22 -5.66
C THR A 32 -13.86 -2.45 -4.98
N VAL A 33 -13.86 -3.59 -5.67
CA VAL A 33 -14.03 -4.87 -4.99
C VAL A 33 -12.75 -5.08 -4.19
N ALA A 34 -12.80 -4.75 -2.90
CA ALA A 34 -11.79 -5.21 -1.97
C ALA A 34 -11.83 -6.74 -2.00
N ALA A 35 -10.72 -7.38 -2.33
CA ALA A 35 -10.61 -8.83 -2.22
C ALA A 35 -10.65 -9.18 -0.73
N GLN A 36 -11.79 -9.70 -0.24
CA GLN A 36 -11.82 -10.33 1.07
C GLN A 36 -11.02 -11.63 0.96
N ALA A 37 -9.83 -11.65 1.57
CA ALA A 37 -9.11 -12.91 1.75
C ALA A 37 -10.01 -13.85 2.57
N ALA A 38 -10.34 -15.01 2.02
CA ALA A 38 -11.01 -16.05 2.79
C ALA A 38 -10.08 -16.51 3.91
N GLY A 39 -10.63 -16.74 5.10
CA GLY A 39 -9.86 -17.28 6.22
C GLY A 39 -9.20 -18.60 5.81
N THR A 40 -7.91 -18.73 6.13
CA THR A 40 -7.11 -19.92 5.88
C THR A 40 -7.12 -20.85 7.10
N PRO A 41 -6.73 -22.13 6.94
CA PRO A 41 -6.50 -23.00 8.09
C PRO A 41 -5.47 -22.45 9.09
N LEU A 42 -4.50 -21.66 8.61
CA LEU A 42 -3.53 -20.98 9.46
C LEU A 42 -4.22 -19.93 10.35
N ASP A 43 -5.15 -19.15 9.80
CA ASP A 43 -5.91 -18.17 10.58
C ASP A 43 -6.71 -18.87 11.68
N SER A 44 -7.37 -19.99 11.37
CA SER A 44 -8.11 -20.77 12.37
C SER A 44 -7.21 -21.30 13.50
N TYR A 45 -6.02 -21.80 13.16
CA TYR A 45 -5.02 -22.23 14.14
C TYR A 45 -4.52 -21.06 15.00
N LEU A 46 -4.18 -19.96 14.33
CA LEU A 46 -3.78 -18.69 14.93
C LEU A 46 -4.95 -17.90 15.50
N ASP A 47 -6.18 -18.40 15.55
CA ASP A 47 -7.26 -17.83 16.35
C ASP A 47 -7.39 -18.58 17.66
N ALA A 48 -7.21 -19.91 17.61
CA ALA A 48 -7.22 -20.80 18.76
C ALA A 48 -6.02 -20.60 19.72
N LEU A 49 -4.82 -20.30 19.20
CA LEU A 49 -3.58 -20.15 19.99
C LEU A 49 -3.51 -18.91 20.91
N LYS A 50 -4.20 -18.91 22.06
CA LYS A 50 -4.26 -17.71 22.93
C LYS A 50 -2.91 -17.26 23.50
N THR A 51 -2.05 -18.19 23.83
CA THR A 51 -0.71 -17.93 24.36
C THR A 51 0.32 -18.86 23.74
N LEU A 52 1.56 -18.37 23.61
CA LEU A 52 2.71 -19.14 23.16
C LEU A 52 3.92 -18.72 24.01
N ARG A 53 4.71 -19.70 24.46
CA ARG A 53 6.06 -19.49 24.96
C ARG A 53 6.97 -20.51 24.30
N ALA A 54 7.98 -20.05 23.59
CA ALA A 54 8.92 -20.91 22.87
C ALA A 54 10.34 -20.35 22.95
N THR A 55 11.34 -21.21 22.91
CA THR A 55 12.72 -20.80 22.63
C THR A 55 12.95 -20.82 21.12
N PHE A 56 13.74 -19.88 20.61
CA PHE A 56 14.04 -19.81 19.19
C PHE A 56 15.55 -19.74 18.91
N GLN A 57 15.93 -20.18 17.72
CA GLN A 57 17.23 -19.93 17.11
C GLN A 57 16.96 -19.28 15.75
N GLN A 58 17.46 -18.07 15.54
CA GLN A 58 17.34 -17.31 14.30
C GLN A 58 18.69 -17.32 13.57
N THR A 59 18.65 -17.53 12.26
CA THR A 59 19.78 -17.33 11.36
C THR A 59 19.35 -16.33 10.29
N VAL A 60 20.14 -15.28 10.09
CA VAL A 60 19.90 -14.27 9.05
C VAL A 60 20.91 -14.48 7.95
N SER A 61 20.44 -14.55 6.70
CA SER A 61 21.30 -14.70 5.53
C SER A 61 21.12 -13.52 4.58
N ASP A 62 22.20 -13.15 3.88
CA ASP A 62 22.15 -12.20 2.77
C ASP A 62 21.43 -12.81 1.54
N ALA A 63 21.29 -12.01 0.47
CA ALA A 63 20.66 -12.46 -0.77
C ALA A 63 21.40 -13.60 -1.49
N HIS A 64 22.67 -13.82 -1.17
CA HIS A 64 23.50 -14.90 -1.71
C HIS A 64 23.47 -16.15 -0.83
N GLY A 65 22.73 -16.13 0.29
CA GLY A 65 22.62 -17.23 1.24
C GLY A 65 23.73 -17.27 2.28
N ASN A 66 24.64 -16.28 2.32
CA ASN A 66 25.68 -16.22 3.34
C ASN A 66 25.06 -15.80 4.67
N GLU A 67 25.37 -16.51 5.75
CA GLU A 67 24.95 -16.12 7.09
C GLU A 67 25.62 -14.81 7.51
N ILE A 68 24.82 -13.85 7.97
CA ILE A 68 25.27 -12.54 8.45
C ILE A 68 24.96 -12.29 9.92
N ASP A 69 24.06 -13.08 10.53
CA ASP A 69 23.75 -12.99 11.95
C ASP A 69 23.12 -14.28 12.50
N ARG A 70 23.27 -14.51 13.81
CA ARG A 70 22.63 -15.60 14.56
C ARG A 70 22.20 -15.11 15.94
N ALA A 71 20.96 -15.40 16.32
CA ALA A 71 20.41 -15.04 17.63
C ALA A 71 19.63 -16.19 18.27
N THR A 72 19.56 -16.20 19.60
CA THR A 72 18.72 -17.12 20.37
C THR A 72 17.94 -16.34 21.41
N GLY A 73 16.70 -16.73 21.69
CA GLY A 73 15.87 -16.02 22.65
C GLY A 73 14.61 -16.77 23.04
N THR A 74 13.72 -16.06 23.74
CA THR A 74 12.40 -16.58 24.14
C THR A 74 11.31 -15.74 23.51
N LEU A 75 10.48 -16.38 22.69
CA LEU A 75 9.28 -15.79 22.14
C LEU A 75 8.12 -15.98 23.13
N ILE A 76 7.46 -14.88 23.50
CA ILE A 76 6.22 -14.88 24.28
C ILE A 76 5.12 -14.17 23.48
N VAL A 77 3.98 -14.82 23.31
CA VAL A 77 2.79 -14.25 22.68
C VAL A 77 1.59 -14.40 23.61
N SER A 78 0.79 -13.35 23.73
CA SER A 78 -0.52 -13.39 24.34
C SER A 78 -1.48 -12.56 23.50
N ARG A 79 -2.50 -13.20 22.95
CA ARG A 79 -3.49 -12.49 22.14
C ARG A 79 -4.63 -11.93 23.01
N PRO A 80 -5.16 -10.73 22.67
CA PRO A 80 -4.79 -9.89 21.53
C PRO A 80 -3.57 -8.99 21.80
N GLY A 81 -2.67 -8.88 20.81
CA GLY A 81 -1.70 -7.78 20.68
C GLY A 81 -0.49 -7.76 21.61
N LYS A 82 -0.28 -8.73 22.50
CA LYS A 82 0.92 -8.77 23.36
C LYS A 82 1.96 -9.73 22.82
N PHE A 83 3.18 -9.25 22.66
CA PHE A 83 4.29 -9.98 22.09
C PHE A 83 5.62 -9.49 22.70
N SER A 84 6.57 -10.41 22.90
CA SER A 84 7.95 -10.12 23.33
C SER A 84 8.91 -11.13 22.72
N TRP A 85 10.07 -10.67 22.26
CA TRP A 85 11.20 -11.49 21.82
C TRP A 85 12.52 -11.02 22.44
#